data_AF-A0AA41JN89-F1
#
_entry.id   AF-A0AA41JN89-F1
#
_cell.length_a   1.000
_cell.length_b   1.000
_cell.length_c   1.000
_cell.angle_alpha   90.00
_cell.angle_beta   90.00
_cell.angle_gamma   90.00
#
_symmetry.space_group_name_H-M   'P 1'
#
loop_
_entity.id
_entity.type
_entity.pdbx_description
1 polymer ?
#
loop_
_entity_poly.entity_id
_entity_poly.type
_entity_poly.pdbx_seq_one_letter_code
_entity_poly.pdbx_strand_id
1 'polypeptide(L)'
;MKAFYRIGTLLVWLMCATVTYGLIWSRHLDLFPSWPGWMARLAYHITQLNPADTGTMEELTFTYMALVSFINVSLLTLIGWLVWRSSRRLAIGFRKPR
;
A
#
# COMPACT_ATOMS: atom_id res chain seq x y z
N MET A 1 -2.54 19.55 -16.60
CA MET A 1 -3.43 19.69 -15.42
C MET A 1 -4.19 18.41 -15.07
N LYS A 2 -4.98 17.79 -15.98
CA LYS A 2 -5.76 16.57 -15.67
C LYS A 2 -4.94 15.39 -15.09
N ALA A 3 -3.69 15.22 -15.52
CA ALA A 3 -2.80 14.18 -15.01
C ALA A 3 -2.36 14.43 -13.55
N PHE A 4 -2.08 15.68 -13.19
CA PHE A 4 -1.71 16.06 -11.81
C PHE A 4 -2.85 15.79 -10.82
N TYR A 5 -4.08 16.13 -11.20
CA TYR A 5 -5.26 15.81 -10.37
C TYR A 5 -5.42 14.30 -10.17
N ARG A 6 -5.22 13.49 -11.23
CA ARG A 6 -5.29 12.03 -11.12
C ARG A 6 -4.22 11.46 -10.21
N ILE A 7 -2.98 11.95 -10.32
CA ILE A 7 -1.87 11.53 -9.45
C ILE A 7 -2.15 11.94 -8.01
N GLY A 8 -2.59 13.18 -7.77
CA GLY A 8 -2.95 13.67 -6.45
C GLY A 8 -4.06 12.84 -5.81
N THR A 9 -5.15 12.56 -6.52
CA THR A 9 -6.22 11.69 -6.02
C THR A 9 -5.73 10.28 -5.71
N LEU A 10 -4.83 9.73 -6.52
CA LEU A 10 -4.28 8.40 -6.32
C LEU A 10 -3.36 8.36 -5.08
N LEU A 11 -2.55 9.39 -4.86
CA LEU A 11 -1.74 9.52 -3.65
C LEU A 11 -2.61 9.66 -2.39
N VAL A 12 -3.66 10.48 -2.43
CA VAL A 12 -4.61 10.63 -1.32
C VAL A 12 -5.31 9.29 -1.04
N TRP A 13 -5.74 8.58 -2.08
CA TRP A 13 -6.32 7.24 -1.94
C TRP A 13 -5.34 6.27 -1.28
N LEU A 14 -4.11 6.19 -1.77
CA LEU A 14 -3.09 5.30 -1.21
C LEU A 14 -2.81 5.65 0.26
N MET A 15 -2.72 6.93 0.60
CA MET A 15 -2.51 7.38 1.98
C MET A 15 -3.66 6.92 2.88
N CYS A 16 -4.91 7.21 2.52
CA CYS A 16 -6.09 6.79 3.29
C CYS A 16 -6.15 5.27 3.43
N ALA A 17 -6.01 4.53 2.34
CA ALA A 17 -6.08 3.08 2.36
C ALA A 17 -4.93 2.45 3.17
N THR A 18 -3.74 3.03 3.14
CA THR A 18 -2.59 2.60 3.97
C THR A 18 -2.89 2.76 5.45
N VAL A 19 -3.43 3.90 5.86
CA VAL A 19 -3.83 4.13 7.26
C VAL A 19 -4.94 3.16 7.68
N THR A 20 -5.96 2.96 6.84
CA THR A 20 -7.03 2.00 7.13
C THR A 20 -6.50 0.58 7.29
N TYR A 21 -5.60 0.14 6.39
CA TYR A 21 -4.98 -1.18 6.48
C TYR A 21 -4.16 -1.33 7.77
N GLY A 22 -3.36 -0.31 8.12
CA GLY A 22 -2.60 -0.29 9.38
C GLY A 22 -3.50 -0.35 10.62
N LEU A 23 -4.65 0.33 10.61
CA LEU A 23 -5.63 0.26 11.70
C LEU A 23 -6.32 -1.11 11.81
N ILE A 24 -6.57 -1.78 10.68
CA ILE A 24 -7.10 -3.14 10.70
C ILE A 24 -6.03 -4.10 11.26
N TRP A 25 -4.76 -3.90 10.89
CA TRP A 25 -3.65 -4.67 11.42
C TRP A 25 -3.48 -4.51 12.91
N SER A 26 -3.48 -3.27 13.43
CA SER A 26 -3.33 -3.05 14.87
C SER A 26 -4.45 -3.70 15.69
N ARG A 27 -5.65 -3.87 15.11
CA ARG A 27 -6.78 -4.56 15.75
C ARG A 27 -6.78 -6.07 15.59
N HIS A 28 -6.13 -6.60 14.55
CA HIS A 28 -6.18 -8.01 14.20
C HIS A 28 -4.79 -8.59 13.95
N LEU A 29 -3.87 -8.43 14.90
CA LEU A 29 -2.47 -8.87 14.78
C LEU A 29 -2.33 -10.34 14.34
N ASP A 30 -3.24 -11.21 14.79
CA ASP A 30 -3.23 -12.65 14.48
C ASP A 30 -3.54 -12.99 13.01
N LEU A 31 -4.19 -12.07 12.28
CA LEU A 31 -4.55 -12.30 10.88
C LEU A 31 -3.40 -11.97 9.91
N PHE A 32 -2.35 -11.29 10.38
CA PHE A 32 -1.29 -10.82 9.50
C PHE A 32 -0.10 -11.79 9.51
N PRO A 33 0.30 -12.31 8.34
CA PRO A 33 1.44 -13.19 8.27
C PRO A 33 2.73 -12.47 8.64
N SER A 34 3.68 -13.21 9.19
CA SER A 34 5.05 -12.72 9.41
C SER A 34 5.70 -12.40 8.06
N TRP A 35 6.13 -11.16 7.87
CA TRP A 35 6.82 -10.77 6.64
C TRP A 35 8.29 -11.21 6.67
N PRO A 36 8.92 -11.37 5.50
CA PRO A 36 10.32 -11.77 5.43
C PRO A 36 11.24 -10.76 6.12
N GLY A 37 12.33 -11.24 6.73
CA GLY A 37 13.25 -10.40 7.50
C GLY A 37 13.97 -9.29 6.73
N TRP A 38 13.91 -9.27 5.39
CA TRP A 38 14.38 -8.12 4.61
C TRP A 38 13.51 -6.88 4.81
N MET A 39 12.22 -7.06 5.12
CA MET A 39 11.30 -5.95 5.36
C MET A 39 11.62 -5.22 6.67
N ALA A 40 11.97 -5.97 7.71
CA ALA A 40 12.45 -5.39 8.97
C ALA A 40 13.78 -4.65 8.79
N ARG A 41 14.69 -5.17 7.96
CA ARG A 41 15.94 -4.48 7.60
C ARG A 41 15.70 -3.18 6.84
N LEU A 42 14.71 -3.17 5.94
CA LEU A 42 14.31 -1.96 5.22
C LEU A 42 13.75 -0.90 6.18
N ALA A 43 12.83 -1.29 7.07
CA ALA A 43 12.30 -0.40 8.10
C ALA A 43 13.42 0.20 8.97
N TYR A 44 14.37 -0.64 9.38
CA TYR A 44 15.53 -0.22 10.15
C TYR A 44 16.40 0.80 9.40
N HIS A 45 16.70 0.58 8.12
CA HIS A 45 17.43 1.56 7.30
C HIS A 45 16.69 2.89 7.21
N ILE A 46 15.36 2.86 7.06
CA ILE A 46 14.53 4.06 6.96
C ILE A 46 14.52 4.84 8.28
N THR A 47 14.38 4.17 9.41
CA THR A 47 14.44 4.83 10.73
C THR A 47 15.83 5.39 11.03
N GLN A 48 16.90 4.74 10.57
CA GLN A 48 18.27 5.23 10.79
C GLN A 48 18.69 6.39 9.88
N LEU A 49 17.92 6.70 8.83
CA LEU A 49 18.18 7.83 7.94
C LEU A 49 17.94 9.18 8.64
N ASN A 50 17.21 9.22 9.76
CA ASN A 50 17.03 10.43 10.55
C ASN A 50 17.99 10.42 11.76
N PRO A 51 19.08 11.20 11.75
CA PRO A 51 20.06 11.23 12.84
C PRO A 51 19.50 11.83 14.16
N ALA A 52 18.31 12.42 14.13
CA ALA A 52 17.63 12.96 15.31
C ALA A 52 16.78 11.92 16.06
N ASP A 53 16.39 10.82 15.41
CA ASP A 53 15.54 9.81 16.03
C ASP A 53 16.42 8.75 16.69
N THR A 54 16.34 8.69 18.03
CA THR A 54 16.99 7.67 18.84
C THR A 54 16.21 6.35 18.72
N GLY A 55 16.07 5.85 17.48
CA GLY A 55 15.49 4.57 17.05
C GLY A 55 14.73 3.80 18.12
N THR A 56 13.62 4.35 18.61
CA THR A 56 12.83 3.67 19.63
C THR A 56 12.19 2.44 18.99
N MET A 57 12.02 1.36 19.76
CA MET A 57 11.41 0.13 19.22
C MET A 57 9.98 0.37 18.71
N GLU A 58 9.29 1.36 19.28
CA GLU A 58 7.96 1.79 18.86
C GLU A 58 7.97 2.40 17.45
N GLU A 59 8.91 3.29 17.18
CA GLU A 59 9.05 3.93 15.87
C GLU A 59 9.42 2.92 14.78
N LEU A 60 10.36 2.01 15.06
CA LEU A 60 10.70 0.92 14.16
C LEU A 60 9.49 0.05 13.82
N THR A 61 8.67 -0.27 14.84
CA THR A 61 7.45 -1.06 14.68
C THR A 61 6.41 -0.30 13.84
N PHE A 62 6.25 0.99 14.10
CA PHE A 62 5.34 1.85 13.34
C PHE A 62 5.77 1.99 11.88
N THR A 63 7.04 2.28 11.61
CA THR A 63 7.61 2.36 10.26
C THR A 63 7.44 1.05 9.51
N TYR A 64 7.70 -0.08 10.18
CA TYR A 64 7.49 -1.40 9.61
C TYR A 64 6.02 -1.65 9.22
N MET A 65 5.08 -1.39 10.14
CA MET A 65 3.65 -1.51 9.87
C MET A 65 3.21 -0.62 8.71
N ALA A 66 3.70 0.62 8.66
CA ALA A 66 3.38 1.58 7.59
C ALA A 66 3.90 1.11 6.23
N LEU A 67 5.15 0.65 6.14
CA LEU A 67 5.75 0.15 4.90
C LEU A 67 5.00 -1.04 4.35
N VAL A 68 4.72 -2.02 5.21
CA VAL A 68 4.02 -3.23 4.80
C VAL A 68 2.58 -2.88 4.39
N SER A 69 1.90 -2.02 5.13
CA SER A 69 0.55 -1.54 4.76
C SER A 69 0.55 -0.89 3.38
N PHE A 70 1.53 -0.03 3.10
CA PHE A 70 1.65 0.66 1.82
C PHE A 70 1.91 -0.30 0.65
N ILE A 71 2.77 -1.30 0.86
CA ILE A 71 3.05 -2.34 -0.15
C ILE A 71 1.80 -3.16 -0.46
N ASN A 72 1.06 -3.61 0.57
CA ASN A 72 -0.17 -4.38 0.33
C ASN A 72 -1.24 -3.55 -0.38
N VAL A 73 -1.46 -2.33 0.06
CA VAL A 73 -2.47 -1.43 -0.53
C VAL A 73 -2.12 -1.07 -1.97
N SER A 74 -0.84 -0.82 -2.27
CA SER A 74 -0.40 -0.55 -3.64
C SER A 74 -0.56 -1.78 -4.54
N LEU A 75 -0.22 -2.99 -4.06
CA LEU A 75 -0.45 -4.24 -4.78
C LEU A 75 -1.94 -4.50 -5.04
N LEU A 76 -2.80 -4.34 -4.03
CA LEU A 76 -4.25 -4.49 -4.17
C LEU A 76 -4.83 -3.47 -5.16
N THR A 77 -4.37 -2.23 -5.09
CA THR A 77 -4.78 -1.16 -6.03
C THR A 77 -4.35 -1.51 -7.45
N LEU A 78 -3.13 -2.04 -7.64
CA LEU A 78 -2.62 -2.48 -8.93
C LEU A 78 -3.41 -3.67 -9.49
N ILE A 79 -3.69 -4.69 -8.66
CA ILE A 79 -4.49 -5.86 -9.04
C ILE A 79 -5.90 -5.43 -9.42
N GLY A 80 -6.55 -4.60 -8.59
CA GLY A 80 -7.88 -4.06 -8.89
C GLY A 80 -7.90 -3.27 -10.19
N TRP A 81 -6.86 -2.47 -10.44
CA TRP A 81 -6.70 -1.75 -11.70
C TRP A 81 -6.50 -2.69 -12.91
N LEU A 82 -5.67 -3.73 -12.76
CA LEU A 82 -5.43 -4.73 -13.80
C LEU A 82 -6.70 -5.52 -14.14
N VAL A 83 -7.44 -5.97 -13.12
CA VAL A 83 -8.72 -6.68 -13.27
C VAL A 83 -9.75 -5.79 -13.96
N TRP A 84 -9.86 -4.53 -13.52
CA TRP A 84 -10.75 -3.57 -14.17
C TRP A 84 -10.34 -3.31 -15.63
N ARG A 85 -9.05 -3.22 -15.90
CA ARG A 85 -8.51 -3.02 -17.25
C ARG A 85 -8.75 -4.23 -18.15
N SER A 86 -8.60 -5.47 -17.66
CA SER A 86 -8.87 -6.68 -18.43
C SER A 86 -10.37 -6.85 -18.68
N SER A 87 -11.22 -6.60 -17.68
CA SER A 87 -12.68 -6.64 -17.82
C SER A 87 -13.19 -5.60 -18.81
N ARG A 88 -12.57 -4.42 -18.88
CA ARG A 88 -12.89 -3.41 -19.92
C ARG A 88 -12.51 -3.85 -21.33
N ARG A 89 -11.43 -4.63 -21.51
CA ARG A 89 -11.08 -5.20 -22.82
C ARG A 89 -12.08 -6.27 -23.25
N LEU A 90 -12.55 -7.10 -22.31
CA LEU A 90 -13.56 -8.12 -22.57
C LEU A 90 -14.93 -7.51 -22.86
N ALA A 91 -15.33 -6.45 -22.14
CA ALA A 91 -16.60 -5.75 -22.38
C ALA A 91 -16.67 -5.07 -23.76
N ILE A 92 -15.53 -4.65 -24.34
CA ILE A 92 -15.48 -4.13 -25.71
C ILE A 92 -15.64 -5.25 -26.74
N GLY A 93 -15.17 -6.47 -26.44
CA GLY A 93 -15.33 -7.64 -27.31
C GLY A 93 -16.76 -8.19 -27.39
N PHE A 94 -17.59 -7.97 -26.36
CA PHE A 94 -19.00 -8.41 -26.33
C PHE A 94 -20.00 -7.41 -26.91
N ARG A 95 -19.56 -6.19 -27.29
CA ARG A 95 -20.36 -5.26 -28.11
C ARG A 95 -20.19 -5.57 -29.60
N LYS A 96 -20.54 -6.79 -30.03
CA LYS A 96 -20.89 -7.00 -31.44
C LYS A 96 -22.37 -6.64 -31.60
N PRO A 97 -22.72 -5.64 -32.42
CA PRO A 97 -24.12 -5.34 -32.70
C PRO A 97 -24.71 -6.54 -33.45
N ARG A 98 -25.82 -7.08 -32.94
CA ARG A 98 -26.82 -7.76 -33.75
C ARG A 98 -27.93 -6.77 -34.02
#